data_AF-I7CMW1-F1
#
_entry.id   AF-I7CMW1-F1
#
_cell.length_a   1.000
_cell.length_b   1.000
_cell.length_c   1.000
_cell.angle_alpha   90.00
_cell.angle_beta   90.00
_cell.angle_gamma   90.00
#
_symmetry.space_group_name_H-M   'P 1'
#
loop_
_entity.id
_entity.type
_entity.pdbx_description
1 polymer ?
#
loop_
_entity_poly.entity_id
_entity_poly.type
_entity_poly.pdbx_seq_one_letter_code
_entity_poly.pdbx_strand_id
1 'polypeptide(L)'
;MLSVHFDRAVGRRVAEPVLAALAVLSTVDVVTEPVILFETAFGSFWLPFAILVPGFLALSVLVDVLAHGVRLGSTVLGTGDRSQPGDTAASRLLASVVLGPLAVFTLWWAVASLSVHYLAETGGVSPSIWALLFGGILGALVLVRDVFVRLFPEGPLSRLSGRSAE
;
A
#
# COMPACT_ATOMS: atom_id res chain seq x y z
N MET A 1 -25.74 0.42 -20.29
CA MET A 1 -25.23 1.71 -19.76
C MET A 1 -23.97 1.38 -18.95
N LEU A 2 -22.80 1.71 -19.53
CA LEU A 2 -21.42 1.65 -18.99
C LEU A 2 -20.87 0.32 -18.44
N SER A 3 -20.38 -0.50 -19.37
CA SER A 3 -19.39 -1.55 -19.15
C SER A 3 -18.00 -0.97 -18.81
N VAL A 4 -17.78 -0.65 -17.54
CA VAL A 4 -16.43 -0.35 -16.99
C VAL A 4 -15.90 -1.64 -16.37
N HIS A 5 -15.34 -2.57 -17.17
CA HIS A 5 -14.97 -3.88 -16.62
C HIS A 5 -13.62 -4.49 -17.00
N PHE A 6 -12.75 -3.86 -17.81
CA PHE A 6 -11.51 -4.57 -18.20
C PHE A 6 -10.16 -3.82 -18.14
N ASP A 7 -10.11 -2.50 -17.90
CA ASP A 7 -8.81 -1.82 -17.71
C ASP A 7 -8.30 -1.78 -16.25
N ARG A 8 -9.17 -2.11 -15.28
CA ARG A 8 -8.89 -1.95 -13.84
C ARG A 8 -7.82 -2.92 -13.31
N ALA A 9 -7.65 -4.08 -13.93
CA ALA A 9 -6.75 -5.12 -13.43
C ALA A 9 -5.29 -4.91 -13.87
N VAL A 10 -5.05 -4.36 -15.07
CA VAL A 10 -3.69 -4.12 -15.60
C VAL A 10 -3.08 -2.85 -15.00
N GLY A 11 -3.85 -1.75 -14.97
CA GLY A 11 -3.39 -0.49 -14.37
C GLY A 11 -3.03 -0.64 -12.89
N ARG A 12 -3.83 -1.40 -12.12
CA ARG A 12 -3.61 -1.65 -10.70
C ARG A 12 -2.36 -2.50 -10.42
N ARG A 13 -2.07 -3.50 -11.25
CA ARG A 13 -0.87 -4.36 -11.12
C ARG A 13 0.44 -3.58 -11.26
N VAL A 14 0.43 -2.47 -11.99
CA VAL A 14 1.62 -1.63 -12.20
C VAL A 14 1.62 -0.42 -11.27
N ALA A 15 0.45 0.16 -10.97
CA ALA A 15 0.35 1.36 -10.14
C ALA A 15 0.77 1.11 -8.69
N GLU A 16 0.37 0.00 -8.07
CA GLU A 16 0.72 -0.31 -6.67
C GLU A 16 2.24 -0.41 -6.43
N PRO A 17 3.04 -1.18 -7.20
CA PRO A 17 4.48 -1.23 -7.00
C PRO A 17 5.19 0.08 -7.36
N VAL A 18 4.68 0.84 -8.33
CA VAL A 18 5.21 2.17 -8.64
C VAL A 18 4.97 3.13 -7.48
N LEU A 19 3.75 3.17 -6.93
CA LEU A 19 3.43 3.99 -5.76
C LEU A 19 4.25 3.55 -4.54
N ALA A 20 4.47 2.25 -4.36
CA ALA A 20 5.29 1.72 -3.28
C ALA A 20 6.75 2.15 -3.41
N ALA A 21 7.32 2.06 -4.61
CA ALA A 21 8.68 2.53 -4.89
C ALA A 21 8.81 4.04 -4.68
N LEU A 22 7.85 4.84 -5.19
CA LEU A 22 7.83 6.29 -5.00
C LEU A 22 7.72 6.66 -3.52
N ALA A 23 6.87 5.97 -2.75
CA ALA A 23 6.75 6.20 -1.32
C ALA A 23 8.08 5.92 -0.60
N VAL A 24 8.73 4.79 -0.88
CA VAL A 24 10.03 4.44 -0.28
C VAL A 24 11.10 5.46 -0.65
N LEU A 25 11.23 5.83 -1.93
CA LEU A 25 12.21 6.82 -2.38
C LEU A 25 11.97 8.17 -1.72
N SER A 26 10.72 8.63 -1.67
CA SER A 26 10.37 9.89 -0.99
C SER A 26 10.73 9.87 0.50
N THR A 27 10.55 8.72 1.17
CA THR A 27 10.97 8.54 2.56
C THR A 27 12.48 8.54 2.72
N VAL A 28 13.20 7.86 1.85
CA VAL A 28 14.67 7.84 1.86
C VAL A 28 15.20 9.26 1.70
N ASP A 29 14.74 9.99 0.68
CA ASP A 29 15.18 11.35 0.39
C ASP A 29 14.99 12.28 1.60
N VAL A 30 13.82 12.22 2.26
CA VAL A 30 13.53 13.02 3.46
C VAL A 30 14.42 12.66 4.64
N VAL A 31 14.78 11.39 4.80
CA VAL A 31 15.65 10.93 5.90
C VAL A 31 17.12 11.25 5.62
N THR A 32 17.56 11.14 4.37
CA THR A 32 18.98 11.36 4.00
C THR A 32 19.32 12.82 3.82
N GLU A 33 18.42 13.64 3.28
CA GLU A 33 18.67 15.05 2.97
C GLU A 33 17.62 15.99 3.59
N PRO A 34 17.44 15.99 4.93
CA PRO A 34 16.38 16.77 5.56
C PRO A 34 16.57 18.28 5.37
N VAL A 35 17.80 18.79 5.48
CA VAL A 35 18.09 20.23 5.43
C VAL A 35 17.77 20.82 4.04
N ILE A 36 18.16 20.12 2.97
CA ILE A 36 17.98 20.60 1.60
C ILE A 36 16.50 20.59 1.22
N LEU A 37 15.76 19.54 1.60
CA LEU A 37 14.33 19.42 1.33
C LEU A 37 13.51 20.42 2.14
N PHE A 38 13.80 20.64 3.41
CA PHE A 38 13.07 21.65 4.18
C PHE A 38 13.36 23.08 3.69
N GLU A 39 14.53 23.39 3.14
CA GLU A 39 14.80 24.74 2.60
C GLU A 39 14.24 24.95 1.18
N THR A 40 14.20 23.91 0.33
CA THR A 40 13.78 24.03 -1.09
C THR A 40 12.34 23.59 -1.35
N ALA A 41 11.79 22.66 -0.56
CA ALA A 41 10.51 22.03 -0.84
C ALA A 41 9.29 22.79 -0.32
N PHE A 42 9.45 23.76 0.59
CA PHE A 42 8.34 24.63 1.00
C PHE A 42 7.84 25.54 -0.13
N GLY A 43 8.57 25.66 -1.24
CA GLY A 43 8.20 26.51 -2.38
C GLY A 43 7.52 25.81 -3.57
N SER A 44 7.47 24.47 -3.63
CA SER A 44 7.09 23.77 -4.86
C SER A 44 6.38 22.45 -4.58
N PHE A 45 5.61 21.95 -5.55
CA PHE A 45 4.70 20.78 -5.60
C PHE A 45 5.09 19.48 -4.86
N TRP A 46 6.27 19.41 -4.27
CA TRP A 46 6.76 18.33 -3.43
C TRP A 46 5.85 18.00 -2.25
N LEU A 47 5.36 19.00 -1.53
CA LEU A 47 4.55 18.78 -0.34
C LEU A 47 3.24 18.02 -0.62
N PRO A 48 2.40 18.43 -1.60
CA PRO A 48 1.24 17.63 -1.97
C PRO A 48 1.65 16.26 -2.51
N PHE A 49 2.75 16.15 -3.25
CA PHE A 49 3.24 14.86 -3.75
C PHE A 49 3.60 13.90 -2.60
N ALA A 50 4.34 14.38 -1.60
CA ALA A 50 4.75 13.66 -0.40
C ALA A 50 3.57 13.18 0.46
N ILE A 51 2.39 13.81 0.33
CA ILE A 51 1.16 13.39 1.02
C ILE A 51 0.31 12.47 0.14
N LEU A 52 0.17 12.80 -1.14
CA LEU A 52 -0.70 12.10 -2.07
C LEU A 52 -0.16 10.72 -2.44
N VAL A 53 1.14 10.58 -2.70
CA VAL A 53 1.75 9.28 -3.04
C VAL A 53 1.48 8.22 -1.97
N PRO A 54 1.83 8.43 -0.68
CA PRO A 54 1.54 7.45 0.34
C PRO A 54 0.03 7.28 0.61
N GLY A 55 -0.77 8.34 0.44
CA GLY A 55 -2.23 8.26 0.53
C GLY A 55 -2.84 7.36 -0.55
N PHE A 56 -2.43 7.49 -1.81
CA PHE A 56 -2.90 6.64 -2.91
C PHE A 56 -2.43 5.20 -2.76
N LEU A 57 -1.19 4.99 -2.30
CA LEU A 57 -0.69 3.66 -1.97
C LEU A 57 -1.57 3.00 -0.90
N ALA A 58 -1.82 3.71 0.20
CA ALA A 58 -2.66 3.22 1.29
C ALA A 58 -4.08 2.88 0.82
N LEU A 59 -4.68 3.74 -0.01
CA LEU A 59 -5.99 3.47 -0.59
C LEU A 59 -5.98 2.20 -1.46
N SER A 60 -4.95 2.02 -2.31
CA SER A 60 -4.81 0.82 -3.15
C SER A 60 -4.74 -0.45 -2.29
N VAL A 61 -3.88 -0.44 -1.28
CA VAL A 61 -3.70 -1.56 -0.34
C VAL A 61 -5.00 -1.87 0.40
N LEU A 62 -5.74 -0.85 0.87
CA LEU A 62 -7.01 -1.05 1.56
C LEU A 62 -8.07 -1.69 0.65
N VAL A 63 -8.15 -1.27 -0.61
CA VAL A 63 -9.07 -1.89 -1.57
C VAL A 63 -8.70 -3.35 -1.80
N ASP A 64 -7.42 -3.71 -1.82
CA ASP A 64 -6.97 -5.11 -1.96
C ASP A 64 -7.30 -5.94 -0.72
N VAL A 65 -7.02 -5.41 0.47
CA VAL A 65 -7.36 -6.01 1.76
C VAL A 65 -8.87 -6.23 1.88
N LEU A 66 -9.68 -5.24 1.52
CA LEU A 66 -11.13 -5.33 1.57
C LEU A 66 -11.67 -6.35 0.54
N ALA A 67 -11.15 -6.33 -0.69
CA ALA A 67 -11.53 -7.30 -1.71
C ALA A 67 -11.16 -8.74 -1.29
N HIS A 68 -10.02 -8.92 -0.61
CA HIS A 68 -9.63 -10.21 -0.05
C HIS A 68 -10.56 -10.64 1.09
N GLY A 69 -10.86 -9.73 2.03
CA GLY A 69 -11.79 -9.99 3.13
C GLY A 69 -13.20 -10.37 2.65
N VAL A 70 -13.73 -9.72 1.61
CA VAL A 70 -15.02 -10.06 1.01
C VAL A 70 -15.01 -11.46 0.39
N ARG A 71 -13.94 -11.84 -0.32
CA ARG A 71 -13.80 -13.20 -0.89
C ARG A 71 -13.74 -14.26 0.20
N LEU A 72 -12.94 -14.01 1.24
CA LEU A 72 -12.84 -14.90 2.39
C LEU A 72 -14.20 -15.06 3.08
N GLY A 73 -14.89 -13.96 3.34
CA GLY A 73 -16.24 -13.97 3.94
C GLY A 73 -17.25 -14.74 3.09
N SER A 74 -17.22 -14.58 1.77
CA SER A 74 -18.12 -15.32 0.86
C SER A 74 -17.86 -16.83 0.86
N THR A 75 -16.60 -17.23 1.05
CA THR A 75 -16.19 -18.64 1.20
C THR A 75 -16.72 -19.22 2.50
N VAL A 76 -16.58 -18.50 3.62
CA VAL A 76 -17.09 -18.90 4.94
C VAL A 76 -18.62 -19.01 4.96
N LEU A 77 -19.31 -18.10 4.27
CA LEU A 77 -20.77 -18.09 4.18
C LEU A 77 -21.34 -19.12 3.17
N GLY A 78 -20.49 -19.94 2.54
CA GLY A 78 -20.94 -21.01 1.62
C GLY A 78 -21.49 -20.52 0.28
N THR A 79 -21.32 -19.23 -0.06
CA THR A 79 -21.79 -18.61 -1.31
C THR A 79 -20.76 -18.77 -2.45
N GLY A 80 -20.11 -19.93 -2.52
CA GLY A 80 -18.79 -20.22 -3.11
C GLY A 80 -18.49 -19.87 -4.58
N ASP A 81 -19.30 -19.06 -5.25
CA ASP A 81 -19.09 -18.62 -6.64
C ASP A 81 -17.91 -17.66 -6.85
N ARG A 82 -17.29 -17.13 -5.79
CA ARG A 82 -16.19 -16.13 -5.88
C ARG A 82 -14.87 -16.58 -5.26
N SER A 83 -14.77 -17.84 -4.87
CA SER A 83 -13.61 -18.43 -4.18
C SER A 83 -12.44 -18.63 -5.17
N GLN A 84 -11.25 -18.07 -4.90
CA GLN A 84 -10.07 -18.32 -5.72
C GLN A 84 -9.10 -19.28 -4.99
N PRO A 85 -8.49 -20.26 -5.69
CA PRO A 85 -7.50 -21.15 -5.07
C PRO A 85 -6.34 -20.34 -4.47
N GLY A 86 -6.12 -20.46 -3.16
CA GLY A 86 -5.08 -19.74 -2.42
C GLY A 86 -5.55 -18.58 -1.53
N ASP A 87 -6.86 -18.28 -1.49
CA ASP A 87 -7.40 -17.22 -0.61
C ASP A 87 -7.31 -17.55 0.90
N THR A 88 -7.11 -18.82 1.27
CA THR A 88 -6.90 -19.25 2.67
C THR A 88 -5.44 -19.37 3.06
N ALA A 89 -4.49 -19.04 2.17
CA ALA A 89 -3.07 -19.12 2.49
C ALA A 89 -2.73 -18.19 3.66
N ALA A 90 -2.14 -18.75 4.73
CA ALA A 90 -1.80 -18.01 5.95
C ALA A 90 -0.93 -16.76 5.68
N SER A 91 -0.11 -16.80 4.62
CA SER A 91 0.70 -15.66 4.17
C SER A 91 -0.14 -14.48 3.65
N ARG A 92 -1.27 -14.75 2.97
CA ARG A 92 -2.19 -13.70 2.49
C ARG A 92 -3.01 -13.09 3.63
N LEU A 93 -3.45 -13.94 4.56
CA LEU A 93 -4.11 -13.49 5.79
C LEU A 93 -3.18 -12.62 6.64
N LEU A 94 -1.97 -13.09 6.91
CA LEU A 94 -0.97 -12.33 7.67
C LEU A 94 -0.64 -10.99 6.99
N ALA A 95 -0.42 -11.01 5.66
CA ALA A 95 -0.19 -9.79 4.90
C ALA A 95 -1.39 -8.83 5.00
N SER A 96 -2.62 -9.32 4.91
CA SER A 96 -3.82 -8.50 5.05
C SER A 96 -3.97 -7.89 6.44
N VAL A 97 -3.66 -8.66 7.50
CA VAL A 97 -3.74 -8.22 8.90
C VAL A 97 -2.67 -7.18 9.23
N VAL A 98 -1.48 -7.27 8.62
CA VAL A 98 -0.40 -6.30 8.85
C VAL A 98 -0.58 -5.06 7.98
N LEU A 99 -0.85 -5.24 6.69
CA LEU A 99 -0.96 -4.14 5.73
C LEU A 99 -2.23 -3.32 5.93
N GLY A 100 -3.35 -3.93 6.34
CA GLY A 100 -4.62 -3.24 6.53
C GLY A 100 -4.56 -2.09 7.55
N PRO A 101 -4.24 -2.35 8.82
CA PRO A 101 -4.11 -1.32 9.85
C PRO A 101 -3.08 -0.25 9.50
N LEU A 102 -1.92 -0.67 8.95
CA LEU A 102 -0.88 0.27 8.53
C LEU A 102 -1.36 1.18 7.40
N ALA A 103 -2.12 0.66 6.44
CA ALA A 103 -2.73 1.44 5.38
C ALA A 103 -3.82 2.38 5.90
N VAL A 104 -4.68 1.94 6.84
CA VAL A 104 -5.64 2.85 7.51
C VAL A 104 -4.90 3.99 8.20
N PHE A 105 -3.84 3.68 8.93
CA PHE A 105 -3.06 4.67 9.67
C PHE A 105 -2.37 5.67 8.72
N THR A 106 -1.77 5.17 7.65
CA THR A 106 -1.13 5.99 6.61
C THR A 106 -2.16 6.91 5.94
N LEU A 107 -3.33 6.39 5.58
CA LEU A 107 -4.40 7.16 4.95
C LEU A 107 -4.96 8.22 5.90
N TRP A 108 -5.14 7.89 7.18
CA TRP A 108 -5.56 8.84 8.21
C TRP A 108 -4.61 10.03 8.29
N TRP A 109 -3.29 9.78 8.36
CA TRP A 109 -2.29 10.85 8.38
C TRP A 109 -2.24 11.65 7.09
N ALA A 110 -2.45 11.02 5.94
CA ALA A 110 -2.52 11.73 4.66
C ALA A 110 -3.72 12.70 4.61
N VAL A 111 -4.90 12.23 5.01
CA VAL A 111 -6.13 13.05 5.07
C VAL A 111 -6.01 14.16 6.11
N ALA A 112 -5.45 13.88 7.29
CA ALA A 112 -5.20 14.87 8.32
C ALA A 112 -4.24 15.96 7.82
N SER A 113 -3.16 15.57 7.13
CA SER A 113 -2.17 16.51 6.58
C SER A 113 -2.77 17.39 5.48
N LEU A 114 -3.58 16.82 4.58
CA LEU A 114 -4.32 17.59 3.57
C LEU A 114 -5.31 18.56 4.22
N SER A 115 -6.05 18.11 5.23
CA SER A 115 -7.03 18.93 5.96
C SER A 115 -6.37 20.12 6.64
N VAL A 116 -5.28 19.88 7.37
CA VAL A 116 -4.55 20.94 8.06
C VAL A 116 -3.90 21.92 7.07
N HIS A 117 -3.35 21.42 5.96
CA HIS A 117 -2.61 22.26 5.03
C HIS A 117 -3.50 23.08 4.09
N TYR A 118 -4.66 22.56 3.68
CA TYR A 118 -5.52 23.19 2.67
C TYR A 118 -6.90 23.68 3.17
N LEU A 119 -7.41 23.13 4.28
CA LEU A 119 -8.78 23.42 4.76
C LEU A 119 -8.80 24.21 6.07
N ALA A 120 -7.76 24.12 6.90
CA ALA A 120 -7.71 24.86 8.16
C ALA A 120 -7.19 26.29 7.91
N GLU A 121 -7.99 27.30 8.28
CA GLU A 121 -7.58 28.72 8.25
C GLU A 121 -6.45 29.04 9.25
N THR A 122 -6.07 28.08 10.09
CA THR A 122 -4.90 28.16 10.96
C THR A 122 -3.62 28.00 10.12
N GLY A 123 -3.24 29.07 9.43
CA GLY A 123 -1.97 29.17 8.72
C GLY A 123 -0.82 28.94 9.70
N GLY A 124 -0.06 27.86 9.51
CA GLY A 124 1.23 27.67 10.18
C GLY A 124 1.51 26.29 10.78
N VAL A 125 0.57 25.35 10.78
CA VAL A 125 0.89 23.98 11.21
C VAL A 125 1.52 23.25 10.02
N SER A 126 2.83 22.98 10.14
CA SER A 126 3.58 22.23 9.13
C SER A 126 2.89 20.88 8.86
N PRO A 127 2.76 20.47 7.59
CA PRO A 127 2.24 19.16 7.25
C PRO A 127 3.07 18.08 7.94
N SER A 128 2.35 17.07 8.42
CA SER A 128 2.90 16.04 9.28
C SER A 128 3.78 15.07 8.48
N ILE A 129 5.06 14.97 8.84
CA ILE A 129 6.01 14.01 8.25
C ILE A 129 5.57 12.55 8.43
N TRP A 130 4.67 12.29 9.38
CA TRP A 130 4.18 10.95 9.71
C TRP A 130 3.53 10.24 8.51
N ALA A 131 2.79 10.96 7.67
CA ALA A 131 2.17 10.36 6.47
C ALA A 131 3.22 9.73 5.54
N LEU A 132 4.36 10.41 5.39
CA LEU A 132 5.46 10.00 4.54
C LEU A 132 6.27 8.86 5.18
N LEU A 133 6.51 8.89 6.50
CA LEU A 133 7.21 7.79 7.20
C LEU A 133 6.39 6.49 7.18
N PHE A 134 5.11 6.55 7.56
CA PHE A 134 4.25 5.36 7.54
C PHE A 134 4.00 4.87 6.10
N GLY A 135 3.89 5.80 5.16
CA GLY A 135 3.82 5.50 3.73
C GLY A 135 5.04 4.78 3.19
N GLY A 136 6.25 5.18 3.59
CA GLY A 136 7.49 4.49 3.24
C GLY A 136 7.56 3.07 3.80
N ILE A 137 7.20 2.89 5.08
CA ILE A 137 7.13 1.55 5.71
C ILE A 137 6.11 0.68 4.96
N LEU A 138 4.94 1.23 4.65
CA LEU A 138 3.91 0.54 3.88
C LEU A 138 4.42 0.16 2.49
N GLY A 139 5.10 1.07 1.79
CA GLY A 139 5.71 0.83 0.48
C GLY A 139 6.76 -0.27 0.52
N ALA A 140 7.65 -0.25 1.51
CA ALA A 140 8.65 -1.29 1.69
C ALA A 140 8.00 -2.67 1.90
N LEU A 141 6.98 -2.76 2.75
CA LEU A 141 6.25 -4.00 2.99
C LEU A 141 5.53 -4.50 1.73
N VAL A 142 4.93 -3.60 0.94
CA VAL A 142 4.28 -3.92 -0.33
C VAL A 142 5.30 -4.47 -1.35
N LEU A 143 6.47 -3.83 -1.47
CA LEU A 143 7.55 -4.30 -2.36
C LEU A 143 8.09 -5.67 -1.91
N VAL A 144 8.35 -5.84 -0.61
CA VAL A 144 8.79 -7.13 -0.05
C VAL A 144 7.76 -8.21 -0.33
N ARG A 145 6.47 -7.91 -0.16
CA ARG A 145 5.37 -8.83 -0.50
C ARG A 145 5.36 -9.18 -1.99
N ASP A 146 5.50 -8.20 -2.89
CA ASP A 146 5.50 -8.44 -4.33
C ASP A 146 6.69 -9.32 -4.74
N VAL A 147 7.89 -9.01 -4.25
CA VAL A 147 9.10 -9.81 -4.47
C VAL A 147 8.94 -11.22 -3.91
N PHE A 148 8.39 -11.38 -2.71
CA PHE A 148 8.15 -12.68 -2.09
C PHE A 148 7.18 -13.54 -2.90
N VAL A 149 6.08 -12.97 -3.39
CA VAL A 149 5.10 -13.67 -4.23
C VAL A 149 5.71 -14.08 -5.58
N ARG A 150 6.55 -13.22 -6.17
CA ARG A 150 7.27 -13.53 -7.42
C ARG A 150 8.30 -14.65 -7.23
N LEU A 151 9.02 -14.66 -6.11
CA LEU A 151 10.01 -15.69 -5.80
C LEU A 151 9.39 -17.04 -5.45
N PHE A 152 8.21 -17.03 -4.82
CA PHE A 152 7.50 -18.21 -4.33
C PHE A 152 6.05 -18.27 -4.83
N PRO A 153 5.82 -18.45 -6.14
CA PRO A 153 4.47 -18.47 -6.72
C PRO A 153 3.61 -19.61 -6.17
N GLU A 154 4.23 -20.73 -5.78
CA GLU A 154 3.59 -21.92 -5.19
C GLU A 154 3.74 -22.00 -3.66
N GLY A 155 4.37 -20.99 -3.04
CA GLY A 155 4.70 -20.94 -1.62
C GLY A 155 6.09 -21.51 -1.28
N PRO A 156 6.71 -21.08 -0.17
CA PRO A 156 8.07 -21.51 0.21
C PRO A 156 8.13 -23.00 0.59
N LEU A 157 7.00 -23.58 1.02
CA LEU A 157 6.90 -24.97 1.45
C LEU A 157 6.84 -25.98 0.30
N SER A 158 6.36 -25.58 -0.89
CA SER A 158 6.33 -26.49 -2.05
C SER A 158 7.76 -26.86 -2.50
N ARG A 159 8.71 -25.92 -2.40
CA ARG A 159 10.13 -26.18 -2.67
C ARG A 159 10.80 -27.08 -1.64
N LEU A 160 10.33 -27.10 -0.39
CA LEU A 160 10.85 -28.00 0.64
C LEU A 160 10.31 -29.43 0.46
N SER A 161 9.06 -29.57 0.01
CA SER A 161 8.46 -30.88 -0.31
C SER A 161 9.19 -31.58 -1.46
N GLY A 162 9.59 -30.84 -2.51
CA GLY A 162 10.33 -31.41 -3.64
C GLY A 162 11.76 -31.88 -3.29
N ARG A 163 12.37 -31.32 -2.23
CA ARG A 163 13.74 -31.65 -1.82
C ARG A 163 13.82 -32.82 -0.84
N SER A 164 12.69 -33.26 -0.29
CA SER A 164 12.60 -34.43 0.60
C SER A 164 12.40 -35.75 -0.16
N ALA A 165 12.29 -35.70 -1.49
CA ALA A 165 12.03 -36.86 -2.35
C ALA A 165 13.27 -37.30 -3.18
N GLU A 166 14.44 -36.72 -2.92
CA GLU A 166 15.74 -37.18 -3.44
C GLU A 166 16.55 -37.91 -2.37
#